data_AF-A0A355GE64-F1
#
_entry.id   AF-A0A355GE64-F1
#
_cell.length_a   1.000
_cell.length_b   1.000
_cell.length_c   1.000
_cell.angle_alpha   90.00
_cell.angle_beta   90.00
_cell.angle_gamma   90.00
#
_symmetry.space_group_name_H-M   'P 1'
#
loop_
_entity.id
_entity.type
_entity.pdbx_description
1 polymer ?
#
loop_
_entity_poly.entity_id
_entity_poly.type
_entity_poly.pdbx_seq_one_letter_code
_entity_poly.pdbx_strand_id
1 'polypeptide(L)'
;MTQLPLRSLLYYSLTLLVILSPLQHTQADDLQKTVLFEARDGEYHHYRIPGIISTKQGTLLAYCEARKAAGDWANIDILMRRSTDGGKTWQPPQMIHDAKENTFNNVVAFADSKTGQVHLLYCENYGRCFYIDSKDDGKTFSKPVEITSVFEQFRKVYDW
;
A
#
# COMPACT_ATOMS: atom_id res chain seq x y z
N MET A 1 -49.80 12.78 52.25
CA MET A 1 -48.42 12.78 51.76
C MET A 1 -48.02 11.35 51.46
N THR A 2 -48.19 10.91 50.21
CA THR A 2 -47.86 9.55 49.75
C THR A 2 -46.65 9.67 48.81
N GLN A 3 -45.50 9.18 49.27
CA GLN A 3 -44.27 9.18 48.49
C GLN A 3 -44.33 8.10 47.40
N LEU A 4 -44.09 8.50 46.15
CA LEU A 4 -43.92 7.58 45.03
C LEU A 4 -42.57 6.85 45.12
N PRO A 5 -42.51 5.54 44.83
CA PRO A 5 -41.29 4.75 44.96
C PRO A 5 -40.28 5.08 43.84
N LEU A 6 -39.04 5.37 44.26
CA LEU A 6 -37.90 5.83 43.44
C LEU A 6 -37.39 4.86 42.35
N ARG A 7 -38.11 3.77 42.03
CA ARG A 7 -37.63 2.70 41.14
C ARG A 7 -38.05 2.84 39.68
N SER A 8 -38.85 3.84 39.32
CA SER A 8 -39.36 4.03 37.94
C SER A 8 -38.52 4.98 37.06
N LEU A 9 -37.48 5.63 37.60
CA LEU A 9 -36.69 6.63 36.85
C LEU A 9 -35.55 6.06 35.99
N LEU A 10 -35.16 4.79 36.16
CA LEU A 10 -34.02 4.21 35.44
C LEU A 10 -34.34 3.64 34.04
N TYR A 11 -35.62 3.46 33.69
CA TYR A 11 -36.00 2.92 32.38
C TYR A 11 -36.21 3.97 31.29
N TYR A 12 -36.29 5.27 31.65
CA TYR A 12 -36.44 6.35 30.67
C TYR A 12 -35.11 6.91 30.15
N SER A 13 -33.98 6.62 30.80
CA SER A 13 -32.67 7.11 30.36
C SER A 13 -32.01 6.23 29.29
N LEU A 14 -32.39 4.96 29.16
CA LEU A 14 -31.81 4.05 28.18
C LEU A 14 -32.54 4.03 26.82
N THR A 15 -33.80 4.47 26.78
CA THR A 15 -34.59 4.55 25.54
C THR A 15 -34.36 5.84 24.75
N LEU A 16 -33.81 6.89 25.37
CA LEU A 16 -33.56 8.16 24.68
C LEU A 16 -32.19 8.23 23.97
N LEU A 17 -31.24 7.33 24.28
CA LEU A 17 -29.90 7.38 23.69
C LEU A 17 -29.76 6.64 22.34
N VAL A 18 -30.76 5.88 21.92
CA VAL A 18 -30.73 5.10 20.67
C VAL A 18 -31.30 5.88 19.48
N ILE A 19 -31.98 7.01 19.71
CA ILE A 19 -32.71 7.75 18.65
C ILE A 19 -31.84 8.85 17.99
N LEU A 20 -30.61 9.05 18.48
CA LEU A 20 -29.70 10.12 18.03
C LEU A 20 -28.39 9.60 17.42
N SER A 21 -28.38 8.38 16.89
CA SER A 21 -27.39 8.04 15.88
C SER A 21 -27.89 8.62 14.55
N PRO A 22 -27.38 9.77 14.06
CA PRO A 22 -27.63 10.11 12.68
C PRO A 22 -27.16 8.92 11.86
N LEU A 23 -28.05 8.40 11.01
CA LEU A 23 -27.64 7.60 9.87
C LEU A 23 -26.60 8.45 9.14
N GLN A 24 -25.32 8.15 9.35
CA GLN A 24 -24.25 8.71 8.54
C GLN A 24 -24.47 8.14 7.15
N HIS A 25 -25.22 8.90 6.36
CA HIS A 25 -25.38 8.66 4.95
C HIS A 25 -23.99 8.90 4.36
N THR A 26 -23.27 7.82 4.05
CA THR A 26 -22.01 7.92 3.29
C THR A 26 -22.41 8.43 1.90
N GLN A 27 -22.44 9.75 1.73
CA GLN A 27 -22.59 10.35 0.41
C GLN A 27 -21.26 10.19 -0.34
N ALA A 28 -21.34 10.20 -1.66
CA ALA A 28 -20.17 10.14 -2.54
C ALA A 28 -19.14 11.27 -2.28
N ASP A 29 -19.54 12.35 -1.60
CA ASP A 29 -18.69 13.48 -1.22
C ASP A 29 -17.69 13.16 -0.08
N ASP A 30 -17.79 12.01 0.60
CA ASP A 30 -16.79 11.55 1.58
C ASP A 30 -15.54 10.93 0.94
N LEU A 31 -15.48 10.81 -0.39
CA LEU A 31 -14.33 10.27 -1.11
C LEU A 31 -13.18 11.28 -1.18
N GLN A 32 -12.15 11.06 -0.37
CA GLN A 32 -10.91 11.82 -0.43
C GLN A 32 -9.97 11.24 -1.50
N LYS A 33 -9.40 12.11 -2.34
CA LYS A 33 -8.40 11.75 -3.35
C LYS A 33 -7.10 12.51 -3.11
N THR A 34 -5.99 11.79 -3.13
CA THR A 34 -4.65 12.37 -3.03
C THR A 34 -3.80 11.87 -4.19
N VAL A 35 -3.10 12.77 -4.87
CA VAL A 35 -2.10 12.38 -5.86
C VAL A 35 -0.80 12.04 -5.15
N LEU A 36 -0.34 10.79 -5.29
CA LEU A 36 0.91 10.31 -4.69
C LEU A 36 2.11 10.52 -5.61
N PHE A 37 1.90 10.36 -6.92
CA PHE A 37 2.93 10.53 -7.94
C PHE A 37 2.31 11.28 -9.13
N GLU A 38 2.80 12.48 -9.40
CA GLU A 38 2.30 13.37 -10.46
C GLU A 38 3.13 13.16 -11.73
N ALA A 39 2.52 13.00 -12.89
CA ALA A 39 3.28 12.81 -14.12
C ALA A 39 4.12 14.06 -14.46
N ARG A 40 5.28 13.87 -15.10
CA ARG A 40 6.23 14.95 -15.43
C ARG A 40 6.80 15.67 -14.20
N ASP A 41 6.86 14.98 -13.06
CA ASP A 41 7.52 15.46 -11.85
C ASP A 41 8.97 14.97 -11.77
N GLY A 42 9.89 15.91 -11.57
CA GLY A 42 11.34 15.63 -11.55
C GLY A 42 11.86 15.05 -12.86
N GLU A 43 12.60 13.95 -12.78
CA GLU A 43 13.16 13.25 -13.94
C GLU A 43 12.19 12.23 -14.57
N TYR A 44 11.00 12.06 -13.99
CA TYR A 44 10.08 11.01 -14.41
C TYR A 44 9.01 11.52 -15.36
N HIS A 45 8.87 10.82 -16.47
CA HIS A 45 7.83 11.08 -17.45
C HIS A 45 6.47 10.54 -16.95
N HIS A 46 6.40 9.26 -16.55
CA HIS A 46 5.16 8.62 -16.07
C HIS A 46 5.40 7.78 -14.82
N TYR A 47 4.32 7.59 -14.04
CA TYR A 47 4.26 6.61 -12.97
C TYR A 47 3.18 5.57 -13.32
N ARG A 48 3.54 4.29 -13.35
CA ARG A 48 2.65 3.20 -13.79
C ARG A 48 2.75 1.99 -12.88
N ILE A 49 1.89 1.00 -13.15
CA ILE A 49 1.82 -0.29 -12.46
C ILE A 49 1.74 -0.08 -10.92
N PRO A 50 0.68 0.61 -10.45
CA PRO A 50 0.56 0.92 -9.04
C PRO A 50 0.23 -0.35 -8.24
N GLY A 51 0.76 -0.40 -7.03
CA GLY A 51 0.27 -1.31 -6.00
C GLY A 51 0.22 -0.61 -4.65
N ILE A 52 -0.63 -1.13 -3.77
CA ILE A 52 -0.76 -0.63 -2.40
C ILE A 52 -1.05 -1.79 -1.46
N ILE A 53 -0.38 -1.80 -0.30
CA ILE A 53 -0.60 -2.77 0.77
C ILE A 53 -0.77 -2.07 2.10
N SER A 54 -1.44 -2.74 3.03
CA SER A 54 -1.45 -2.37 4.45
C SER A 54 -0.59 -3.38 5.20
N THR A 55 0.33 -2.88 6.03
CA THR A 55 1.15 -3.72 6.91
C THR A 55 0.35 -4.18 8.12
N LYS A 56 0.92 -5.09 8.91
CA LYS A 56 0.32 -5.54 10.19
C LYS A 56 0.07 -4.38 11.16
N GLN A 57 0.87 -3.32 11.08
CA GLN A 57 0.77 -2.13 11.92
C GLN A 57 -0.24 -1.10 11.39
N GLY A 58 -0.90 -1.38 10.25
CA GLY A 58 -1.83 -0.47 9.61
C GLY A 58 -1.16 0.61 8.74
N THR A 59 0.17 0.58 8.60
CA THR A 59 0.90 1.45 7.69
C THR A 59 0.52 1.12 6.26
N LEU A 60 0.27 2.13 5.44
CA LEU A 60 0.05 1.98 4.01
C LEU A 60 1.37 2.17 3.25
N LEU A 61 1.67 1.26 2.34
CA LEU A 61 2.80 1.32 1.43
C LEU A 61 2.27 1.31 0.00
N ALA A 62 2.37 2.44 -0.69
CA ALA A 62 1.98 2.58 -2.09
C ALA A 62 3.24 2.66 -2.95
N TYR A 63 3.33 1.84 -4.00
CA TYR A 63 4.50 1.75 -4.86
C TYR A 63 4.12 1.80 -6.34
N CYS A 64 5.08 2.12 -7.19
CA CYS A 64 4.90 2.20 -8.63
C CYS A 64 6.23 2.03 -9.39
N GLU A 65 6.10 1.80 -10.70
CA GLU A 65 7.15 2.00 -11.69
C GLU A 65 7.26 3.50 -12.02
N ALA A 66 8.40 4.11 -11.70
CA ALA A 66 8.72 5.50 -12.01
C ALA A 66 9.57 5.55 -13.29
N ARG A 67 8.94 5.92 -14.41
CA ARG A 67 9.51 5.78 -15.75
C ARG A 67 10.06 7.10 -16.24
N LYS A 68 11.35 7.14 -16.62
CA LYS A 68 12.00 8.34 -17.19
C LYS A 68 11.56 8.64 -18.62
N ALA A 69 10.95 7.67 -19.31
CA ALA A 69 10.29 7.83 -20.60
C ALA A 69 8.95 7.08 -20.64
N ALA A 70 8.18 7.22 -21.72
CA ALA A 70 6.82 6.66 -21.77
C ALA A 70 6.74 5.13 -21.88
N GLY A 71 7.75 4.50 -22.49
CA GLY A 71 7.71 3.09 -22.89
C GLY A 71 7.77 2.09 -21.73
N ASP A 72 7.35 0.85 -22.00
CA ASP A 72 7.45 -0.28 -21.06
C ASP A 72 8.90 -0.75 -20.87
N TRP A 73 9.80 -0.42 -21.81
CA TRP A 73 11.25 -0.67 -21.75
C TRP A 73 12.04 0.60 -21.44
N ALA A 74 11.41 1.61 -20.84
CA ALA A 74 12.12 2.80 -20.42
C ALA A 74 13.16 2.47 -19.35
N ASN A 75 13.96 3.47 -18.98
CA ASN A 75 14.66 3.46 -17.70
C ASN A 75 13.59 3.60 -16.60
N ILE A 76 13.41 2.55 -15.79
CA ILE A 76 12.29 2.45 -14.82
C ILE A 76 12.84 2.16 -13.44
N ASP A 77 12.72 3.15 -12.55
CA ASP A 77 12.97 3.02 -11.13
C ASP A 77 11.74 2.44 -10.41
N ILE A 78 11.94 1.92 -9.21
CA ILE A 78 10.85 1.53 -8.30
C ILE A 78 10.81 2.52 -7.14
N LEU A 79 9.67 3.20 -6.99
CA LEU A 79 9.44 4.12 -5.88
C LEU A 79 8.32 3.63 -4.98
N MET A 80 8.41 4.01 -3.70
CA MET A 80 7.39 3.76 -2.69
C MET A 80 7.12 5.00 -1.85
N ARG A 81 5.87 5.24 -1.48
CA ARG A 81 5.48 6.17 -0.42
C ARG A 81 4.83 5.43 0.73
N ARG A 82 5.02 5.96 1.93
CA ARG A 82 4.58 5.36 3.19
C ARG A 82 3.67 6.32 3.97
N SER A 83 2.58 5.81 4.53
CA SER A 83 1.64 6.54 5.39
C SER A 83 1.35 5.77 6.67
N THR A 84 1.35 6.45 7.81
CA THR A 84 1.05 5.87 9.14
C THR A 84 -0.25 6.38 9.74
N ASP A 85 -1.05 7.13 8.97
CA ASP A 85 -2.26 7.79 9.44
C ASP A 85 -3.49 7.45 8.58
N GLY A 86 -3.47 6.27 7.96
CA GLY A 86 -4.56 5.77 7.11
C GLY A 86 -4.62 6.44 5.74
N GLY A 87 -3.50 6.96 5.24
CA GLY A 87 -3.42 7.58 3.92
C GLY A 87 -3.73 9.08 3.89
N LYS A 88 -3.88 9.73 5.06
CA LYS A 88 -4.14 11.18 5.14
C LYS A 88 -2.90 11.98 4.78
N THR A 89 -1.74 11.55 5.25
CA THR A 89 -0.44 12.11 4.88
C THR A 89 0.52 11.02 4.44
N TRP A 90 1.44 11.39 3.55
CA TRP A 90 2.39 10.48 2.95
C TRP A 90 3.81 11.05 3.07
N GLN A 91 4.75 10.20 3.42
CA GLN A 91 6.17 10.53 3.42
C GLN A 91 6.65 10.83 1.99
N PRO A 92 7.79 11.53 1.81
CA PRO A 92 8.44 11.67 0.51
C PRO A 92 8.70 10.31 -0.16
N PRO A 93 8.83 10.26 -1.50
CA PRO A 93 9.16 9.02 -2.19
C PRO A 93 10.47 8.43 -1.67
N GLN A 94 10.43 7.14 -1.34
CA GLN A 94 11.58 6.30 -1.08
C GLN A 94 11.97 5.57 -2.36
N MET A 95 13.25 5.63 -2.72
CA MET A 95 13.83 4.82 -3.79
C MET A 95 13.96 3.37 -3.30
N ILE A 96 13.19 2.47 -3.88
CA ILE A 96 13.29 1.02 -3.60
C ILE A 96 14.34 0.39 -4.52
N HIS A 97 14.35 0.79 -5.78
CA HIS A 97 15.39 0.38 -6.72
C HIS A 97 15.68 1.47 -7.74
N ASP A 98 16.96 1.80 -7.90
CA ASP A 98 17.49 2.69 -8.92
C ASP A 98 17.92 1.84 -10.13
N ALA A 99 17.35 2.15 -11.28
CA ALA A 99 17.56 1.43 -12.52
C ALA A 99 18.95 1.58 -13.10
N LYS A 100 19.63 2.69 -12.82
CA LYS A 100 20.81 3.14 -13.56
C LYS A 100 20.57 3.20 -15.05
N GLU A 101 20.83 2.13 -15.79
CA GLU A 101 20.60 2.02 -17.24
C GLU A 101 19.62 0.89 -17.62
N ASN A 102 19.11 0.15 -16.62
CA ASN A 102 18.22 -0.99 -16.81
C ASN A 102 16.73 -0.60 -16.73
N THR A 103 15.87 -1.59 -16.89
CA THR A 103 14.43 -1.49 -16.65
C THR A 103 14.07 -2.36 -15.46
N PHE A 104 13.51 -1.80 -14.38
CA PHE A 104 12.91 -2.59 -13.30
C PHE A 104 11.39 -2.50 -13.36
N ASN A 105 10.70 -3.63 -13.31
CA ASN A 105 9.29 -3.70 -13.71
C ASN A 105 8.51 -4.76 -12.94
N ASN A 106 7.17 -4.73 -13.07
CA ASN A 106 6.24 -5.72 -12.52
C ASN A 106 6.40 -5.93 -10.99
N VAL A 107 6.44 -4.82 -10.25
CA VAL A 107 6.58 -4.86 -8.79
C VAL A 107 5.34 -5.44 -8.13
N VAL A 108 5.55 -6.34 -7.18
CA VAL A 108 4.49 -6.91 -6.33
C VAL A 108 4.97 -6.88 -4.89
N ALA A 109 4.17 -6.30 -3.99
CA ALA A 109 4.43 -6.36 -2.55
C ALA A 109 3.27 -7.04 -1.82
N PHE A 110 3.57 -7.66 -0.69
CA PHE A 110 2.59 -8.21 0.24
C PHE A 110 3.13 -8.16 1.69
N ALA A 111 2.22 -7.98 2.66
CA ALA A 111 2.57 -8.00 4.07
C ALA A 111 2.12 -9.32 4.71
N ASP A 112 3.01 -9.94 5.47
CA ASP A 112 2.67 -11.08 6.30
C ASP A 112 2.01 -10.57 7.60
N SER A 113 0.72 -10.88 7.76
CA SER A 113 -0.06 -10.49 8.94
C SER A 113 0.37 -11.21 10.23
N LYS A 114 1.05 -12.36 10.12
CA LYS A 114 1.54 -13.12 11.28
C LYS A 114 2.84 -12.52 11.79
N THR A 115 3.84 -12.39 10.94
CA THR A 115 5.17 -11.90 11.34
C THR A 115 5.29 -10.38 11.33
N GLY A 116 4.50 -9.69 10.51
CA GLY A 116 4.65 -8.26 10.23
C GLY A 116 5.72 -7.94 9.18
N GLN A 117 6.34 -8.95 8.57
CA GLN A 117 7.32 -8.76 7.50
C GLN A 117 6.62 -8.26 6.23
N VAL A 118 7.25 -7.35 5.51
CA VAL A 118 6.81 -6.91 4.19
C VAL A 118 7.73 -7.54 3.16
N HIS A 119 7.15 -8.15 2.15
CA HIS A 119 7.83 -8.83 1.06
C HIS A 119 7.60 -8.04 -0.23
N LEU A 120 8.62 -7.94 -1.06
CA LEU A 120 8.52 -7.25 -2.34
C LEU A 120 9.34 -8.00 -3.40
N LEU A 121 8.71 -8.27 -4.53
CA LEU A 121 9.30 -8.88 -5.71
C LEU A 121 9.24 -7.91 -6.88
N TYR A 122 10.22 -7.99 -7.77
CA TYR A 122 10.24 -7.21 -9.00
C TYR A 122 11.11 -7.89 -10.06
N CYS A 123 10.95 -7.48 -11.30
CA CYS A 123 11.77 -7.94 -12.41
C CYS A 123 12.86 -6.93 -12.78
N GLU A 124 13.95 -7.42 -13.35
CA GLU A 124 14.91 -6.64 -14.12
C GLU A 124 14.83 -7.11 -15.58
N ASN A 125 14.69 -6.15 -16.50
CA ASN A 125 14.63 -6.33 -17.95
C ASN A 125 13.65 -7.44 -18.38
N TYR A 126 12.52 -7.56 -17.67
CA TYR A 126 11.50 -8.60 -17.88
C TYR A 126 11.99 -10.07 -17.79
N GLY A 127 13.25 -10.30 -17.45
CA GLY A 127 13.89 -11.62 -17.56
C GLY A 127 14.41 -12.19 -16.25
N ARG A 128 14.82 -11.33 -15.31
CA ARG A 128 15.32 -11.74 -13.99
C ARG A 128 14.34 -11.30 -12.93
N CYS A 129 14.17 -12.08 -11.87
CA CYS A 129 13.31 -11.72 -10.75
C CYS A 129 14.11 -11.63 -9.45
N PHE A 130 13.80 -10.61 -8.66
CA PHE A 130 14.47 -10.30 -7.41
C PHE A 130 13.46 -10.19 -6.28
N TYR A 131 13.94 -10.48 -5.08
CA TYR A 131 13.21 -10.38 -3.82
C TYR A 131 13.96 -9.47 -2.86
N ILE A 132 13.21 -8.65 -2.14
CA ILE A 132 13.64 -7.90 -0.97
C ILE A 132 12.57 -7.99 0.12
N ASP A 133 12.98 -7.76 1.36
CA ASP A 133 12.07 -7.70 2.49
C ASP A 133 12.33 -6.51 3.41
N SER A 134 11.28 -6.10 4.12
CA SER A 134 11.37 -5.16 5.22
C SER A 134 10.88 -5.82 6.50
N LYS A 135 11.69 -5.69 7.56
CA LYS A 135 11.37 -6.15 8.93
C LYS A 135 11.00 -5.01 9.86
N ASP A 136 10.91 -3.79 9.33
CA ASP A 136 10.76 -2.55 10.08
C ASP A 136 9.60 -1.69 9.55
N ASP A 137 8.53 -2.35 9.09
CA ASP A 137 7.28 -1.72 8.67
C ASP A 137 7.45 -0.81 7.44
N GLY A 138 8.25 -1.27 6.47
CA GLY A 138 8.49 -0.60 5.18
C GLY A 138 9.44 0.59 5.24
N LYS A 139 10.20 0.75 6.34
CA LYS A 139 11.15 1.87 6.49
C LYS A 139 12.46 1.61 5.77
N THR A 140 12.95 0.38 5.81
CA THR A 140 14.14 -0.05 5.06
C THR A 140 13.91 -1.42 4.46
N PHE A 141 14.63 -1.72 3.38
CA PHE A 141 14.57 -3.00 2.69
C PHE A 141 15.93 -3.67 2.64
N SER A 142 15.93 -5.00 2.61
CA SER A 142 17.12 -5.82 2.47
C SER A 142 17.85 -5.56 1.15
N LYS A 143 19.08 -6.09 1.04
CA LYS A 143 19.72 -6.19 -0.28
C LYS A 143 18.91 -7.13 -1.18
N PRO A 144 18.87 -6.87 -2.50
CA PRO A 144 18.23 -7.76 -3.48
C PRO A 144 18.81 -9.17 -3.45
N VAL A 145 17.91 -10.16 -3.45
CA VAL A 145 18.23 -11.56 -3.68
C VAL A 145 17.62 -11.96 -5.01
N GLU A 146 18.45 -12.43 -5.94
CA GLU A 146 17.94 -12.97 -7.20
C GLU A 146 17.23 -14.31 -6.95
N ILE A 147 16.00 -14.42 -7.45
CA ILE A 147 15.13 -15.59 -7.33
C ILE A 147 14.66 -16.09 -8.70
N THR A 148 15.30 -15.67 -9.80
CA THR A 148 14.97 -16.09 -11.17
C THR A 148 14.82 -17.61 -11.30
N SER A 149 15.72 -18.39 -10.67
CA SER A 149 15.70 -19.85 -10.72
C SER A 149 14.46 -20.51 -10.10
N VAL A 150 13.72 -19.79 -9.26
CA VAL A 150 12.43 -20.27 -8.71
C VAL A 150 11.38 -20.28 -9.82
N PHE A 151 11.30 -19.21 -10.62
CA PHE A 151 10.34 -19.08 -11.73
C PHE A 151 10.65 -20.06 -12.88
N GLU A 152 11.94 -20.31 -13.14
CA GLU A 152 12.38 -21.30 -14.13
C GLU A 152 11.86 -22.72 -13.87
N GLN A 153 11.61 -23.07 -12.60
CA GLN A 153 11.03 -24.36 -12.24
C GLN A 153 9.56 -24.46 -12.67
N PHE A 154 8.82 -23.35 -12.64
CA PHE A 154 7.42 -23.30 -13.05
C PHE A 154 7.23 -23.29 -14.56
N ARG A 155 8.20 -22.77 -15.34
CA ARG A 155 8.15 -22.79 -16.82
C ARG A 155 7.95 -24.19 -17.41
N LYS A 156 8.39 -25.23 -16.68
CA LYS A 156 8.30 -26.63 -17.15
C LYS A 156 6.92 -27.24 -16.97
N VAL A 157 6.06 -26.61 -16.17
CA VAL A 157 4.75 -27.16 -15.75
C VAL A 157 3.58 -26.20 -16.01
N TYR A 158 3.86 -24.95 -16.36
CA TYR A 158 2.89 -23.97 -16.82
C TYR A 158 3.27 -23.50 -18.23
N ASP A 159 2.38 -23.74 -19.20
CA ASP A 159 2.47 -23.14 -20.54
C ASP A 159 2.20 -21.64 -20.40
N TRP A 160 3.21 -20.86 -20.74
CA TRP A 160 3.28 -19.42 -20.58
C TRP A 160 4.08 -18.85 -21.74
#